data_AF-A0A3D0LB30-F1
#
_entry.id   AF-A0A3D0LB30-F1
#
_cell.length_a   1.000
_cell.length_b   1.000
_cell.length_c   1.000
_cell.angle_alpha   90.00
_cell.angle_beta   90.00
_cell.angle_gamma   90.00
#
_symmetry.space_group_name_H-M   'P 1'
#
loop_
_entity.id
_entity.type
_entity.pdbx_description
1 polymer ?
#
loop_
_entity_poly.entity_id
_entity_poly.type
_entity_poly.pdbx_seq_one_letter_code
_entity_poly.pdbx_strand_id
1 'polypeptide(L)'
;AFHFHRMPLENERIEVTTWEEKPELFQLKRAYEITSDSGERLVSGLSTWLLVNPHTRKIIPPKEFTLHQSNDYEKQKDCMKPGKIVLPKDMQKIDERIVRYSDLDSNGHTTNSRYGAFVVDALPAEYNEKELVDFRLNYSREALLGETLTMYASFDDTNKKVSMVGKTQNGSSFESELYYR
;
A
#
# COMPACT_ATOMS: atom_id res chain seq x y z
N ALA A 1 2.37 -3.63 2.55
CA ALA A 1 1.53 -4.62 3.25
C ALA A 1 1.60 -4.28 4.73
N PHE A 2 0.45 -4.17 5.38
CA PHE A 2 0.32 -3.80 6.78
C PHE A 2 -0.63 -4.76 7.46
N HIS A 3 -0.31 -5.13 8.68
CA HIS A 3 -1.16 -5.88 9.59
C HIS A 3 -1.45 -5.01 10.81
N PHE A 4 -2.71 -4.89 11.17
CA PHE A 4 -3.21 -4.10 12.28
C PHE A 4 -3.55 -5.07 13.41
N HIS A 5 -2.71 -5.08 14.44
CA HIS A 5 -2.95 -5.82 15.68
C HIS A 5 -4.07 -5.17 16.48
N ARG A 6 -4.04 -3.83 16.50
CA ARG A 6 -5.04 -2.95 17.10
C ARG A 6 -4.89 -1.56 16.48
N MET A 7 -6.01 -0.89 16.20
CA MET A 7 -5.97 0.51 15.80
C MET A 7 -5.58 1.42 16.98
N PRO A 8 -4.72 2.43 16.77
CA PRO A 8 -4.43 3.41 17.81
C PRO A 8 -5.69 4.19 18.17
N LEU A 9 -5.82 4.56 19.44
CA LEU A 9 -6.93 5.37 19.94
C LEU A 9 -6.65 6.87 19.78
N GLU A 10 -7.71 7.67 19.86
CA GLU A 10 -7.58 9.12 19.88
C GLU A 10 -6.67 9.57 21.03
N ASN A 11 -5.73 10.47 20.75
CA ASN A 11 -4.74 10.98 21.69
C ASN A 11 -3.79 9.92 22.30
N GLU A 12 -3.77 8.68 21.79
CA GLU A 12 -2.78 7.68 22.18
C GLU A 12 -1.40 8.04 21.61
N ARG A 13 -0.39 8.06 22.48
CA ARG A 13 0.99 8.23 22.03
C ARG A 13 1.47 6.94 21.37
N ILE A 14 1.96 7.08 20.15
CA ILE A 14 2.55 5.98 19.39
C ILE A 14 4.02 6.26 19.07
N GLU A 15 4.79 5.20 18.92
CA GLU A 15 6.15 5.22 18.39
C GLU A 15 6.18 4.50 17.04
N VAL A 16 6.78 5.14 16.03
CA VAL A 16 6.92 4.57 14.68
C VAL A 16 8.39 4.28 14.45
N THR A 17 8.72 3.01 14.30
CA THR A 17 10.07 2.53 13.99
C THR A 17 10.11 2.02 12.55
N THR A 18 11.16 2.37 11.81
CA THR A 18 11.39 1.85 10.45
C THR A 18 12.85 1.56 10.22
N TRP A 19 13.13 0.54 9.43
CA TRP A 19 14.48 0.16 9.03
C TRP A 19 14.46 -0.45 7.64
N GLU A 20 15.60 -0.41 7.00
CA GLU A 20 15.83 -1.11 5.75
C GLU A 20 16.16 -2.56 6.04
N GLU A 21 15.60 -3.46 5.25
CA GLU A 21 15.96 -4.87 5.31
C GLU A 21 16.81 -5.28 4.11
N LYS A 22 17.45 -6.43 4.26
CA LYS A 22 18.22 -7.10 3.22
C LYS A 22 17.49 -7.05 1.88
N PRO A 23 18.06 -6.42 0.83
CA PRO A 23 17.40 -6.31 -0.45
C PRO A 23 17.26 -7.68 -1.14
N GLU A 24 16.27 -7.78 -2.03
CA GLU A 24 16.16 -8.87 -3.01
C GLU A 24 16.77 -8.44 -4.35
N LEU A 25 16.84 -9.36 -5.32
CA LEU A 25 17.54 -9.16 -6.60
C LEU A 25 17.16 -7.87 -7.33
N PHE A 26 15.90 -7.45 -7.24
CA PHE A 26 15.37 -6.23 -7.88
C PHE A 26 14.65 -5.30 -6.91
N GLN A 27 14.53 -5.66 -5.63
CA GLN A 27 13.68 -4.95 -4.68
C GLN A 27 14.46 -4.51 -3.45
N LEU A 28 14.30 -3.25 -3.06
CA LEU A 28 14.65 -2.77 -1.73
C LEU A 28 13.47 -3.04 -0.79
N LYS A 29 13.76 -3.38 0.47
CA LYS A 29 12.73 -3.64 1.48
C LYS A 29 12.83 -2.61 2.60
N ARG A 30 11.68 -2.10 3.04
CA ARG A 30 11.57 -1.26 4.23
C ARG A 30 10.45 -1.77 5.11
N ALA A 31 10.79 -2.06 6.35
CA ALA A 31 9.87 -2.53 7.37
C ALA A 31 9.43 -1.38 8.28
N TYR A 32 8.26 -1.54 8.89
CA TYR A 32 7.65 -0.59 9.80
C TYR A 32 7.07 -1.33 10.99
N GLU A 33 7.20 -0.73 12.17
CA GLU A 33 6.56 -1.17 13.40
C GLU A 33 5.98 0.07 14.08
N ILE A 34 4.71 0.01 14.45
CA ILE A 34 4.05 1.03 15.26
C ILE A 34 3.71 0.41 16.60
N THR A 35 4.14 1.03 17.70
CA THR A 35 3.87 0.58 19.07
C THR A 35 3.17 1.67 19.87
N SER A 36 2.41 1.28 20.89
CA SER A 36 1.91 2.21 21.91
C SER A 36 3.04 2.64 22.86
N ASP A 37 2.77 3.61 23.72
CA ASP A 37 3.68 4.05 24.79
C ASP A 37 4.00 2.92 25.81
N SER A 38 3.15 1.89 25.91
CA SER A 38 3.42 0.70 26.75
C SER A 38 4.25 -0.38 26.04
N GLY A 39 4.62 -0.18 24.78
CA GLY A 39 5.34 -1.14 23.96
C GLY A 39 4.44 -2.21 23.32
N GLU A 40 3.12 -2.08 23.41
CA GLU A 40 2.19 -2.94 22.68
C GLU A 40 2.34 -2.68 21.18
N ARG A 41 2.51 -3.74 20.39
CA ARG A 41 2.57 -3.64 18.93
C ARG A 41 1.17 -3.35 18.38
N LEU A 42 1.04 -2.25 17.65
CA LEU A 42 -0.21 -1.81 17.03
C LEU A 42 -0.25 -2.17 15.54
N VAL A 43 0.84 -1.92 14.83
CA VAL A 43 0.92 -2.17 13.38
C VAL A 43 2.27 -2.78 13.02
N SER A 44 2.26 -3.77 12.13
CA SER A 44 3.43 -4.30 11.46
C SER A 44 3.33 -4.04 9.97
N GLY A 45 4.42 -3.61 9.35
CA GLY A 45 4.43 -3.25 7.93
C GLY A 45 5.67 -3.71 7.21
N LEU A 46 5.51 -4.05 5.93
CA LEU A 46 6.59 -4.27 5.00
C LEU A 46 6.23 -3.66 3.65
N SER A 47 7.19 -2.95 3.05
CA SER A 47 7.09 -2.36 1.71
C SER A 47 8.28 -2.79 0.87
N THR A 48 8.04 -2.94 -0.43
CA THR A 48 9.07 -3.21 -1.43
C THR A 48 9.15 -2.05 -2.41
N TRP A 49 10.36 -1.74 -2.87
CA TRP A 49 10.66 -0.60 -3.74
C TRP A 49 11.54 -1.03 -4.90
N LEU A 50 11.31 -0.43 -6.07
CA LEU A 50 12.14 -0.61 -7.25
C LEU A 50 12.97 0.64 -7.48
N LEU A 51 14.24 0.46 -7.83
CA LEU A 51 15.04 1.54 -8.40
C LEU A 51 14.74 1.60 -9.88
N VAL A 52 14.42 2.80 -10.38
CA VAL A 52 14.08 3.01 -11.79
C VAL A 52 14.93 4.15 -12.33
N ASN A 53 15.57 3.93 -13.48
CA ASN A 53 16.26 5.00 -14.19
C ASN A 53 15.22 6.01 -14.71
N PRO A 54 15.29 7.29 -14.35
CA PRO A 54 14.25 8.27 -14.72
C PRO A 54 14.19 8.55 -16.22
N HIS A 55 15.29 8.37 -16.96
CA HIS A 55 15.35 8.61 -18.41
C HIS A 55 14.91 7.39 -19.21
N THR A 56 15.43 6.20 -18.88
CA THR A 56 15.16 4.98 -19.66
C THR A 56 13.95 4.19 -19.17
N ARG A 57 13.41 4.54 -17.98
CA ARG A 57 12.35 3.81 -17.26
C ARG A 57 12.68 2.34 -16.98
N LYS A 58 13.95 1.93 -17.11
CA LYS A 58 14.41 0.58 -16.80
C LYS A 58 14.62 0.40 -15.30
N ILE A 59 14.26 -0.77 -14.80
CA ILE A 59 14.56 -1.19 -13.43
C ILE A 59 16.07 -1.38 -13.28
N ILE A 60 16.63 -0.81 -12.23
CA ILE A 60 18.03 -0.94 -11.84
C ILE A 60 18.10 -1.94 -10.69
N PRO A 61 18.90 -3.02 -10.78
CA PRO A 61 19.15 -3.91 -9.66
C PRO A 61 19.76 -3.15 -8.48
N PRO A 62 19.33 -3.37 -7.22
CA PRO A 62 19.95 -2.74 -6.04
C PRO A 62 21.47 -2.88 -5.96
N LYS A 63 22.04 -3.99 -6.43
CA LYS A 63 23.49 -4.22 -6.48
C LYS A 63 24.27 -3.21 -7.34
N GLU A 64 23.61 -2.52 -8.27
CA GLU A 64 24.21 -1.49 -9.12
C GLU A 64 24.14 -0.10 -8.48
N PHE A 65 23.39 0.05 -7.38
CA PHE A 65 23.28 1.31 -6.64
C PHE A 65 24.40 1.42 -5.60
N THR A 66 25.50 2.06 -5.99
CA THR A 66 26.74 2.11 -5.20
C THR A 66 26.77 3.21 -4.13
N LEU A 67 25.76 4.09 -4.10
CA LEU A 67 25.67 5.19 -3.12
C LEU A 67 25.21 4.72 -1.73
N HIS A 68 24.78 3.46 -1.60
CA HIS A 68 24.30 2.88 -0.36
C HIS A 68 24.82 1.46 -0.20
N GLN A 69 25.41 1.13 0.95
CA GLN A 69 25.79 -0.26 1.24
C GLN A 69 24.57 -1.05 1.68
N SER A 70 24.26 -2.14 1.00
CA SER A 70 23.17 -3.03 1.42
C SER A 70 23.45 -3.56 2.83
N ASN A 71 22.43 -3.55 3.70
CA ASN A 71 22.50 -4.29 4.95
C ASN A 71 22.06 -5.75 4.73
N ASP A 72 22.53 -6.66 5.58
CA ASP A 72 22.07 -8.06 5.64
C ASP A 72 21.02 -8.29 6.74
N TYR A 73 20.47 -7.20 7.29
CA TYR A 73 19.50 -7.28 8.39
C TYR A 73 18.14 -7.73 7.87
N GLU A 74 17.58 -8.78 8.48
CA GLU A 74 16.22 -9.22 8.21
C GLU A 74 15.63 -9.80 9.49
N LYS A 75 14.43 -9.35 9.86
CA LYS A 75 13.68 -9.86 11.02
C LYS A 75 12.45 -10.64 10.54
N GLN A 76 11.76 -11.46 11.31
CA GLN A 76 10.41 -11.87 10.89
C GLN A 76 9.41 -10.75 11.20
N LYS A 77 8.45 -10.52 10.30
CA LYS A 77 7.41 -9.50 10.46
C LYS A 77 6.07 -10.18 10.55
N ASP A 78 5.23 -9.68 11.44
CA ASP A 78 3.88 -10.17 11.61
C ASP A 78 2.93 -9.43 10.67
N CYS A 79 3.15 -9.63 9.38
CA CYS A 79 2.29 -9.10 8.32
C CYS A 79 2.41 -9.96 7.05
N MET A 80 1.43 -9.85 6.16
CA MET A 80 1.53 -10.47 4.84
C MET A 80 2.77 -9.96 4.07
N LYS A 81 3.34 -10.82 3.22
CA LYS A 81 4.42 -10.41 2.32
C LYS A 81 3.88 -9.48 1.22
N PRO A 82 4.56 -8.37 0.90
CA PRO A 82 4.31 -7.63 -0.33
C PRO A 82 4.46 -8.55 -1.55
N GLY A 83 3.72 -8.26 -2.61
CA GLY A 83 3.75 -9.07 -3.81
C GLY A 83 2.52 -8.84 -4.67
N LYS A 84 2.43 -9.62 -5.75
CA LYS A 84 1.31 -9.57 -6.69
C LYS A 84 -0.02 -9.82 -5.95
N ILE A 85 -1.02 -9.01 -6.29
CA ILE A 85 -2.41 -9.19 -5.89
C ILE A 85 -3.14 -9.82 -7.08
N VAL A 86 -3.85 -10.92 -6.84
CA VAL A 86 -4.63 -11.62 -7.87
C VAL A 86 -6.08 -11.21 -7.70
N LEU A 87 -6.58 -10.44 -8.66
CA LEU A 87 -7.94 -9.92 -8.62
C LEU A 87 -8.96 -11.00 -9.07
N PRO A 88 -10.13 -11.08 -8.42
CA PRO A 88 -11.26 -11.84 -8.92
C PRO A 88 -11.72 -11.35 -10.30
N LYS A 89 -12.39 -12.22 -11.07
CA LYS A 89 -12.93 -11.85 -12.39
C LYS A 89 -14.12 -10.90 -12.29
N ASP A 90 -15.00 -11.16 -11.33
CA ASP A 90 -16.23 -10.41 -11.15
C ASP A 90 -16.01 -9.30 -10.12
N MET A 91 -15.83 -8.08 -10.62
CA MET A 91 -15.66 -6.87 -9.82
C MET A 91 -16.68 -5.81 -10.27
N GLN A 92 -17.34 -5.18 -9.32
CA GLN A 92 -18.31 -4.12 -9.58
C GLN A 92 -17.66 -2.74 -9.41
N LYS A 93 -18.08 -1.77 -10.21
CA LYS A 93 -17.67 -0.37 -10.04
C LYS A 93 -18.30 0.16 -8.76
N ILE A 94 -17.48 0.70 -7.86
CA ILE A 94 -17.91 1.20 -6.55
C ILE A 94 -17.73 2.71 -6.40
N ASP A 95 -16.77 3.30 -7.12
CA ASP A 95 -16.49 4.74 -7.01
C ASP A 95 -15.75 5.28 -8.24
N GLU A 96 -15.80 6.60 -8.42
CA GLU A 96 -15.06 7.37 -9.41
C GLU A 96 -14.59 8.69 -8.82
N ARG A 97 -13.30 8.98 -8.96
CA ARG A 97 -12.74 10.25 -8.52
C ARG A 97 -11.78 10.84 -9.53
N ILE A 98 -11.74 12.16 -9.57
CA ILE A 98 -10.77 12.92 -10.36
C ILE A 98 -9.56 13.18 -9.46
N VAL A 99 -8.34 12.93 -9.96
CA VAL A 99 -7.11 13.30 -9.27
C VAL A 99 -7.00 14.81 -9.21
N ARG A 100 -6.91 15.36 -8.00
CA ARG A 100 -6.83 16.80 -7.75
C ARG A 100 -5.41 17.22 -7.36
N TYR A 101 -5.18 18.53 -7.38
CA TYR A 101 -3.89 19.11 -6.98
C TYR A 101 -3.42 18.66 -5.59
N SER A 102 -4.35 18.54 -4.63
CA SER A 102 -4.06 18.07 -3.26
C SER A 102 -3.67 16.59 -3.17
N ASP A 103 -3.82 15.84 -4.26
CA ASP A 103 -3.43 14.44 -4.32
C ASP A 103 -1.97 14.26 -4.78
N LEU A 104 -1.31 15.32 -5.25
CA LEU A 104 0.01 15.25 -5.86
C LEU A 104 1.15 15.41 -4.85
N ASP A 105 2.27 14.76 -5.13
CA ASP A 105 3.56 15.01 -4.49
C ASP A 105 4.35 16.13 -5.19
N SER A 106 5.55 16.42 -4.70
CA SER A 106 6.46 17.41 -5.29
C SER A 106 6.97 17.05 -6.69
N ASN A 107 6.82 15.79 -7.11
CA ASN A 107 7.18 15.32 -8.45
C ASN A 107 6.02 15.52 -9.45
N GLY A 108 4.85 15.93 -8.96
CA GLY A 108 3.64 16.11 -9.77
C GLY A 108 2.85 14.82 -10.01
N HIS A 109 3.19 13.73 -9.32
CA HIS A 109 2.46 12.46 -9.40
C HIS A 109 1.53 12.30 -8.19
N THR A 110 0.46 11.53 -8.33
CA THR A 110 -0.39 11.18 -7.18
C THR A 110 0.48 10.51 -6.10
N THR A 111 0.51 11.08 -4.89
CA THR A 111 1.34 10.54 -3.82
C THR A 111 0.82 9.19 -3.33
N ASN A 112 1.74 8.28 -3.01
CA ASN A 112 1.43 6.90 -2.63
C ASN A 112 0.45 6.81 -1.45
N SER A 113 0.54 7.71 -0.47
CA SER A 113 -0.37 7.71 0.69
C SER A 113 -1.82 7.99 0.32
N ARG A 114 -2.09 8.72 -0.78
CA ARG A 114 -3.45 9.05 -1.21
C ARG A 114 -4.20 7.85 -1.77
N TYR A 115 -3.52 6.90 -2.41
CA TYR A 115 -4.18 5.68 -2.87
C TYR A 115 -4.81 4.87 -1.73
N GLY A 116 -4.17 4.83 -0.56
CA GLY A 116 -4.77 4.21 0.63
C GLY A 116 -6.07 4.90 1.05
N ALA A 117 -6.09 6.24 1.05
CA ALA A 117 -7.30 7.00 1.31
C ALA A 117 -8.37 6.73 0.24
N PHE A 118 -8.00 6.67 -1.04
CA PHE A 118 -8.93 6.40 -2.13
C PHE A 118 -9.61 5.04 -1.98
N VAL A 119 -8.84 4.03 -1.59
CA VAL A 119 -9.36 2.68 -1.32
C VAL A 119 -10.38 2.70 -0.20
N VAL A 120 -10.08 3.38 0.92
CA VAL A 120 -11.00 3.43 2.07
C VAL A 120 -12.24 4.29 1.77
N ASP A 121 -12.06 5.44 1.13
CA ASP A 121 -13.14 6.36 0.73
C ASP A 121 -14.19 5.66 -0.17
N ALA A 122 -13.74 4.73 -1.03
CA ALA A 122 -14.60 4.04 -1.98
C ALA A 122 -15.43 2.90 -1.35
N LEU A 123 -15.12 2.47 -0.13
CA LEU A 123 -15.83 1.37 0.51
C LEU A 123 -17.23 1.81 0.97
N PRO A 124 -18.21 0.89 0.94
CA PRO A 124 -19.51 1.11 1.56
C PRO A 124 -19.40 1.44 3.05
N ALA A 125 -20.31 2.26 3.57
CA ALA A 125 -20.24 2.78 4.93
C ALA A 125 -20.19 1.71 6.02
N GLU A 126 -20.78 0.53 5.78
CA GLU A 126 -20.74 -0.59 6.72
C GLU A 126 -19.32 -1.13 6.98
N TYR A 127 -18.34 -0.84 6.12
CA TYR A 127 -16.94 -1.21 6.35
C TYR A 127 -16.23 -0.32 7.38
N ASN A 128 -16.79 0.85 7.69
CA ASN A 128 -16.24 1.73 8.73
C ASN A 128 -16.37 1.15 10.15
N GLU A 129 -17.35 0.27 10.35
CA GLU A 129 -17.59 -0.41 11.63
C GLU A 129 -16.82 -1.75 11.74
N LYS A 130 -16.26 -2.24 10.63
CA LYS A 130 -15.48 -3.48 10.60
C LYS A 130 -14.05 -3.22 11.05
N GLU A 131 -13.49 -4.17 11.80
CA GLU A 131 -12.10 -4.10 12.22
C GLU A 131 -11.19 -4.50 11.05
N LEU A 132 -10.42 -3.55 10.50
CA LEU A 132 -9.40 -3.83 9.48
C LEU A 132 -8.22 -4.57 10.11
N VAL A 133 -7.86 -5.72 9.56
CA VAL A 133 -6.80 -6.60 10.06
C VAL A 133 -5.58 -6.59 9.15
N ASP A 134 -5.77 -6.68 7.83
CA ASP A 134 -4.65 -6.61 6.88
C ASP A 134 -4.99 -5.67 5.72
N PHE A 135 -3.97 -4.94 5.28
CA PHE A 135 -4.03 -4.07 4.12
C PHE A 135 -2.83 -4.29 3.20
N ARG A 136 -3.11 -4.59 1.94
CA ARG A 136 -2.11 -4.64 0.87
C ARG A 136 -2.48 -3.68 -0.23
N LEU A 137 -1.47 -3.00 -0.75
CA LEU A 137 -1.57 -2.08 -1.86
C LEU A 137 -0.35 -2.32 -2.76
N ASN A 138 -0.62 -2.48 -4.05
CA ASN A 138 0.35 -2.62 -5.11
C ASN A 138 0.15 -1.48 -6.11
N TYR A 139 1.25 -0.86 -6.54
CA TYR A 139 1.24 0.24 -7.49
C TYR A 139 1.69 -0.27 -8.86
N SER A 140 0.90 0.02 -9.88
CA SER A 140 1.13 -0.43 -11.26
C SER A 140 1.43 0.75 -12.19
N ARG A 141 0.62 1.82 -12.14
CA ARG A 141 0.79 3.04 -12.93
C ARG A 141 0.36 4.27 -12.14
N GLU A 142 1.08 5.36 -12.33
CA GLU A 142 0.75 6.65 -11.73
C GLU A 142 -0.56 7.20 -12.35
N ALA A 143 -1.50 7.61 -11.50
CA ALA A 143 -2.62 8.44 -11.90
C ALA A 143 -2.17 9.92 -11.90
N LEU A 144 -2.47 10.64 -12.98
CA LEU A 144 -2.02 12.01 -13.19
C LEU A 144 -3.12 13.04 -12.89
N LEU A 145 -2.72 14.29 -12.67
CA LEU A 145 -3.64 15.40 -12.43
C LEU A 145 -4.73 15.49 -13.50
N GLY A 146 -6.00 15.53 -13.07
CA GLY A 146 -7.15 15.61 -13.96
C GLY A 146 -7.61 14.29 -14.57
N GLU A 147 -6.85 13.20 -14.39
CA GLU A 147 -7.34 11.87 -14.78
C GLU A 147 -8.45 11.40 -13.83
N THR A 148 -9.39 10.63 -14.40
CA THR A 148 -10.40 9.92 -13.64
C THR A 148 -9.88 8.54 -13.26
N LEU A 149 -9.93 8.24 -11.96
CA LEU A 149 -9.63 6.96 -11.37
C LEU A 149 -10.96 6.25 -11.04
N THR A 150 -11.30 5.23 -11.81
CA THR A 150 -12.48 4.39 -11.60
C THR A 150 -12.10 3.19 -10.75
N MET A 151 -12.79 3.01 -9.62
CA MET A 151 -12.52 1.93 -8.66
C MET A 151 -13.55 0.82 -8.79
N TYR A 152 -13.03 -0.41 -8.87
CA TYR A 152 -13.81 -1.63 -8.90
C TYR A 152 -13.45 -2.50 -7.71
N ALA A 153 -14.44 -3.13 -7.08
CA ALA A 153 -14.22 -4.04 -5.96
C ALA A 153 -14.99 -5.36 -6.09
N SER A 154 -14.47 -6.38 -5.43
CA SER A 154 -15.14 -7.65 -5.17
C SER A 154 -15.14 -7.89 -3.66
N PHE A 155 -16.29 -8.28 -3.13
CA PHE A 155 -16.52 -8.48 -1.70
C PHE A 155 -16.69 -9.98 -1.45
N ASP A 156 -15.84 -10.53 -0.59
CA ASP A 156 -15.82 -11.94 -0.22
C ASP A 156 -16.06 -12.06 1.29
N ASP A 157 -17.33 -12.20 1.67
CA ASP A 157 -17.75 -12.30 3.07
C ASP A 157 -17.23 -13.58 3.74
N THR A 158 -16.99 -14.65 2.97
CA THR A 158 -16.50 -15.92 3.51
C THR A 158 -15.07 -15.79 4.01
N ASN A 159 -14.21 -15.13 3.23
CA ASN A 159 -12.83 -14.86 3.61
C ASN A 159 -12.64 -13.49 4.28
N LYS A 160 -13.74 -12.78 4.56
CA LYS A 160 -13.76 -11.40 5.08
C LYS A 160 -12.81 -10.47 4.33
N LYS A 161 -12.79 -10.58 3.00
CA LYS A 161 -11.81 -9.94 2.13
C LYS A 161 -12.49 -9.01 1.13
N VAL A 162 -11.89 -7.85 0.90
CA VAL A 162 -12.22 -6.96 -0.20
C VAL A 162 -11.03 -6.84 -1.13
N SER A 163 -11.20 -7.20 -2.39
CA SER A 163 -10.20 -6.99 -3.43
C SER A 163 -10.63 -5.80 -4.28
N MET A 164 -9.74 -4.83 -4.52
CA MET A 164 -10.05 -3.61 -5.26
C MET A 164 -8.97 -3.31 -6.31
N VAL A 165 -9.39 -2.68 -7.41
CA VAL A 165 -8.51 -2.17 -8.46
C VAL A 165 -8.95 -0.77 -8.86
N GLY A 166 -8.00 0.16 -8.90
CA GLY A 166 -8.18 1.48 -9.50
C GLY A 166 -7.66 1.49 -10.92
N LYS A 167 -8.46 1.98 -11.87
CA LYS A 167 -8.10 2.08 -13.28
C LYS A 167 -8.21 3.51 -13.77
N THR A 168 -7.25 3.91 -14.60
CA THR A 168 -7.37 5.10 -15.44
C THR A 168 -7.58 4.67 -16.89
N GLN A 169 -7.71 5.64 -17.81
CA GLN A 169 -7.71 5.38 -19.26
C GLN A 169 -6.48 4.60 -19.74
N ASN A 170 -5.37 4.67 -18.99
CA ASN A 170 -4.09 4.04 -19.32
C ASN A 170 -3.92 2.62 -18.73
N GLY A 171 -4.97 2.06 -18.11
CA GLY A 171 -4.99 0.72 -17.51
C GLY A 171 -5.06 0.74 -15.98
N SER A 172 -4.69 -0.37 -15.35
CA SER A 172 -4.65 -0.47 -13.88
C SER A 172 -3.58 0.46 -13.31
N SER A 173 -4.01 1.30 -12.37
CA SER A 173 -3.14 2.21 -11.61
C SER A 173 -2.67 1.53 -10.32
N PHE A 174 -3.56 0.88 -9.58
CA PHE A 174 -3.23 0.15 -8.36
C PHE A 174 -4.15 -1.06 -8.16
N GLU A 175 -3.69 -2.00 -7.35
CA GLU A 175 -4.49 -3.11 -6.81
C GLU A 175 -4.39 -3.13 -5.29
N SER A 176 -5.46 -3.45 -4.58
CA SER A 176 -5.45 -3.58 -3.13
C SER A 176 -6.26 -4.77 -2.63
N GLU A 177 -5.90 -5.24 -1.44
CA GLU A 177 -6.66 -6.20 -0.66
C GLU A 177 -6.80 -5.71 0.77
N LEU A 178 -8.00 -5.80 1.30
CA LEU A 178 -8.32 -5.51 2.69
C LEU A 178 -8.92 -6.76 3.32
N TYR A 179 -8.53 -7.06 4.55
CA TYR A 179 -9.08 -8.16 5.33
C TYR A 179 -9.67 -7.63 6.62
N TYR A 180 -10.84 -8.14 7.00
CA TYR A 180 -11.60 -7.66 8.15
C TYR A 180 -11.86 -8.77 9.17
N ARG A 181 -12.16 -8.38 10.41
CA ARG A 181 -12.70 -9.27 11.44
C ARG A 181 -14.19 -9.03 11.67
#